data_AF-A0A7Y0QPY4-F1
#
_entry.id   AF-A0A7Y0QPY4-F1
#
_cell.length_a   1.000
_cell.length_b   1.000
_cell.length_c   1.000
_cell.angle_alpha   90.00
_cell.angle_beta   90.00
_cell.angle_gamma   90.00
#
_symmetry.space_group_name_H-M   'P 1'
#
loop_
_entity.id
_entity.type
_entity.pdbx_description
1 polymer ?
#
loop_
_entity_poly.entity_id
_entity_poly.type
_entity_poly.pdbx_seq_one_letter_code
_entity_poly.pdbx_strand_id
1 'polypeptide(L)' 'MPVIEGTLAHRRSTPPGWAVQRVAGALETEQQAGRRTNTIDLARRTGLSKGLARRCLNHLQTMSAAVNPR' A
#
# COMPACT_ATOMS: atom_id res chain seq x y z
N MET A 1 -20.87 9.51 29.71
CA MET A 1 -19.64 8.88 29.21
C MET A 1 -19.95 7.45 28.81
N PRO A 2 -20.06 7.08 27.53
CA PRO A 2 -20.05 5.67 27.14
C PRO A 2 -18.66 5.28 26.64
N VAL A 3 -18.02 4.40 27.40
CA VAL A 3 -16.94 3.52 26.95
C VAL A 3 -17.60 2.46 26.08
N ILE A 4 -17.17 2.35 24.82
CA ILE A 4 -17.64 1.28 23.92
C ILE A 4 -16.43 0.39 23.63
N GLU A 5 -16.48 -0.79 24.24
CA GLU A 5 -15.74 -1.98 23.86
C GLU A 5 -15.81 -2.22 22.35
N GLY A 6 -14.68 -2.55 21.73
CA GLY A 6 -14.66 -2.88 20.30
C GLY A 6 -13.28 -3.10 19.71
N THR A 7 -12.33 -3.54 20.53
CA THR A 7 -11.01 -4.03 20.08
C THR A 7 -11.22 -5.32 19.31
N LEU A 8 -11.50 -5.26 17.99
CA LEU A 8 -11.30 -6.37 17.01
C LEU A 8 -11.74 -6.03 15.57
N ALA A 9 -11.77 -4.76 15.17
CA ALA A 9 -11.74 -4.42 13.75
C ALA A 9 -10.31 -4.49 13.17
N HIS A 10 -9.57 -5.57 13.44
CA HIS A 10 -8.37 -5.92 12.67
C HIS A 10 -8.76 -6.50 11.28
N ARG A 11 -9.88 -6.02 10.73
CA ARG A 11 -10.34 -6.33 9.38
C ARG A 11 -9.45 -5.54 8.45
N ARG A 12 -8.57 -6.26 7.74
CA ARG A 12 -7.93 -5.92 6.45
C ARG A 12 -8.52 -4.67 5.80
N SER A 13 -8.20 -3.49 6.33
CA SER A 13 -8.82 -2.26 5.84
C SER A 13 -8.15 -1.98 4.52
N THR A 14 -8.94 -1.98 3.45
CA THR A 14 -8.47 -1.61 2.11
C THR A 14 -7.71 -0.28 2.27
N PRO A 15 -6.45 -0.22 1.84
CA PRO A 15 -5.69 1.02 1.96
C PRO A 15 -6.43 2.14 1.20
N PRO A 16 -6.40 3.37 1.71
CA PRO A 16 -7.12 4.47 1.08
C PRO A 16 -6.59 4.71 -0.34
N GLY A 17 -7.49 4.94 -1.30
CA GLY A 17 -7.17 4.99 -2.73
C GLY A 17 -6.08 6.00 -3.09
N TRP A 18 -6.07 7.16 -2.44
CA TRP A 18 -5.04 8.19 -2.65
C TRP A 18 -3.63 7.70 -2.26
N ALA A 19 -3.52 6.85 -1.22
CA ALA A 19 -2.24 6.29 -0.78
C ALA A 19 -1.79 5.17 -1.73
N VAL A 20 -2.74 4.39 -2.26
CA VAL A 20 -2.48 3.39 -3.29
C VAL A 20 -1.95 4.05 -4.57
N GLN A 21 -2.59 5.12 -5.04
CA GLN A 21 -2.14 5.88 -6.21
C GLN A 21 -0.73 6.46 -6.04
N ARG A 22 -0.43 7.03 -4.87
CA ARG A 22 0.92 7.54 -4.55
C ARG A 22 1.98 6.43 -4.61
N VAL A 23 1.68 5.27 -4.03
CA VAL A 23 2.60 4.12 -4.02
C VAL A 23 2.73 3.52 -5.42
N ALA A 24 1.65 3.45 -6.20
CA ALA A 24 1.68 3.00 -7.59
C ALA A 24 2.59 3.88 -8.45
N GLY A 25 2.39 5.20 -8.43
CA GLY A 25 3.22 6.12 -9.22
C GLY A 25 4.70 6.11 -8.80
N ALA A 26 4.98 6.01 -7.49
CA ALA A 26 6.35 5.87 -7.00
C ALA A 26 6.99 4.53 -7.42
N LEU A 27 6.20 3.46 -7.43
CA LEU A 27 6.64 2.13 -7.88
C LEU A 27 6.91 2.10 -9.39
N GLU A 28 6.04 2.71 -10.21
CA GLU A 28 6.25 2.84 -11.67
C GLU A 28 7.50 3.64 -11.98
N THR A 29 7.72 4.76 -11.27
CA THR A 29 8.93 5.59 -11.43
C THR A 29 10.21 4.79 -11.15
N GLU A 30 10.21 3.97 -10.09
CA GLU A 30 11.37 3.14 -9.74
C GLU A 30 11.59 1.98 -10.71
N GLN A 31 10.50 1.38 -11.22
CA GLN A 31 10.58 0.37 -12.26
C GLN A 31 11.18 0.94 -13.55
N GLN A 32 10.76 2.14 -13.96
CA GLN A 32 11.31 2.83 -15.11
C GLN A 32 12.80 3.19 -14.92
N ALA A 33 13.20 3.49 -13.68
CA ALA A 33 14.60 3.72 -13.32
C ALA A 33 15.43 2.44 -13.18
N GLY A 34 14.84 1.25 -13.37
CA GLY A 34 15.50 -0.04 -13.20
C GLY A 34 15.97 -0.33 -11.77
N ARG A 35 15.45 0.39 -10.77
CA ARG A 35 15.88 0.25 -9.37
C ARG A 35 14.99 -0.73 -8.62
N ARG A 36 15.62 -1.57 -7.80
CA ARG A 36 14.90 -2.42 -6.84
C ARG A 36 14.24 -1.55 -5.78
N THR A 37 12.91 -1.48 -5.84
CA THR A 37 12.11 -0.68 -4.92
C THR A 37 11.95 -1.39 -3.58
N ASN A 38 12.29 -0.70 -2.48
CA ASN A 38 12.04 -1.18 -1.12
C ASN A 38 10.86 -0.43 -0.49
N THR A 39 10.05 -1.10 0.32
CA THR A 39 8.98 -0.49 1.13
C THR A 39 9.42 0.71 1.95
N ILE A 40 10.67 0.73 2.43
CA ILE A 40 11.24 1.88 3.17
C ILE A 40 11.46 3.08 2.24
N ASP A 41 11.90 2.85 1.01
CA ASP A 41 12.13 3.91 0.02
C ASP A 41 10.79 4.49 -0.45
N LEU A 42 9.81 3.62 -0.73
CA LEU A 42 8.45 4.02 -1.06
C LEU A 42 7.80 4.85 0.05
N ALA A 43 7.95 4.44 1.30
CA ALA A 43 7.44 5.19 2.45
C ALA A 43 8.03 6.61 2.49
N ARG A 44 9.35 6.76 2.29
CA ARG A 44 10.00 8.07 2.23
C ARG A 44 9.50 8.93 1.08
N ARG A 45 9.42 8.37 -0.14
CA ARG A 45 9.01 9.11 -1.34
C ARG A 45 7.56 9.53 -1.33
N THR A 46 6.69 8.70 -0.77
CA THR A 46 5.25 8.96 -0.73
C THR A 46 4.81 9.77 0.49
N GLY A 47 5.70 9.94 1.48
CA GLY A 47 5.39 10.56 2.76
C GLY A 47 4.47 9.70 3.64
N LEU A 48 4.42 8.38 3.38
CA LEU A 48 3.55 7.44 4.08
C LEU A 48 4.30 6.68 5.16
N SER A 49 3.58 6.23 6.20
CA SER A 49 4.12 5.27 7.16
C SER A 49 4.48 3.95 6.48
N LYS A 50 5.59 3.32 6.89
CA LYS A 50 6.06 2.02 6.36
C LYS A 50 4.96 0.95 6.33
N GLY A 51 4.17 0.87 7.40
CA GLY A 51 3.05 -0.08 7.48
C GLY A 51 1.95 0.18 6.44
N LEU A 52 1.68 1.44 6.11
CA LEU A 52 0.69 1.83 5.11
C LEU A 52 1.22 1.58 3.71
N ALA A 53 2.47 1.97 3.42
CA ALA A 53 3.14 1.69 2.14
C ALA A 53 3.18 0.18 1.84
N ARG A 54 3.48 -0.64 2.85
CA ARG A 54 3.46 -2.11 2.72
C ARG A 54 2.07 -2.64 2.40
N ARG A 55 1.01 -2.12 3.05
CA ARG A 55 -0.37 -2.52 2.75
C ARG A 55 -0.78 -2.12 1.33
N CYS A 56 -0.45 -0.89 0.90
CA CYS A 56 -0.68 -0.42 -0.47
C CYS A 56 0.01 -1.33 -1.50
N LEU A 57 1.27 -1.69 -1.25
CA LEU A 57 2.03 -2.57 -2.14
C LEU A 57 1.41 -3.97 -2.21
N ASN A 58 1.05 -4.57 -1.08
CA ASN A 58 0.35 -5.87 -1.05
C ASN A 58 -1.00 -5.81 -1.79
N HIS A 59 -1.72 -4.69 -1.67
CA HIS A 59 -2.99 -4.48 -2.36
C HIS A 59 -2.80 -4.38 -3.87
N LEU A 60 -1.80 -3.62 -4.34
CA LEU A 60 -1.44 -3.52 -5.76
C LEU A 60 -0.99 -4.86 -6.34
N GLN A 61 -0.19 -5.64 -5.62
CA GLN A 61 0.23 -6.98 -6.03
C GLN A 61 -0.96 -7.94 -6.14
N THR A 62 -1.90 -7.87 -5.20
CA THR A 62 -3.11 -8.70 -5.22
C THR A 62 -4.03 -8.32 -6.39
N MET A 63 -4.22 -7.02 -6.66
CA MET A 63 -4.99 -6.55 -7.81
C MET A 63 -4.31 -6.91 -9.14
N SER A 64 -2.98 -6.75 -9.25
CA SER A 64 -2.23 -7.13 -10.44
C SER A 64 -2.29 -8.64 -10.71
N ALA A 65 -2.22 -9.47 -9.65
CA ALA A 65 -2.41 -10.91 -9.76
C ALA A 65 -3.85 -11.29 -10.16
N ALA A 66 -4.85 -10.54 -9.69
CA ALA A 66 -6.25 -10.74 -10.08
C ALA A 66 -6.57 -10.28 -11.52
N VAL A 67 -5.80 -9.33 -12.07
CA VAL A 67 -5.94 -8.81 -13.43
C VAL A 67 -5.24 -9.69 -14.48
N ASN A 68 -4.50 -10.72 -14.07
CA ASN A 68 -3.90 -11.70 -14.99
C ASN A 68 -4.64 -13.06 -14.92
N PRO A 69 -5.85 -13.19 -15.49
CA PRO A 69 -6.36 -14.51 -15.82
C PRO A 69 -5.52 -15.02 -17.01
N ARG A 70 -4.82 -16.13 -16.79
CA ARG A 70 -4.24 -16.90 -17.89
C ARG A 70 -5.34 -17.38 -18.84
#